data_AF-A0A562GR38-F1
#
_entry.id   AF-A0A562GR38-F1
#
_cell.length_a   1.000
_cell.length_b   1.000
_cell.length_c   1.000
_cell.angle_alpha   90.00
_cell.angle_beta   90.00
_cell.angle_gamma   90.00
#
_symmetry.space_group_name_H-M   'P 1'
#
loop_
_entity.id
_entity.type
_entity.pdbx_description
1 polymer ?
#
loop_
_entity_poly.entity_id
_entity_poly.type
_entity_poly.pdbx_seq_one_letter_code
_entity_poly.pdbx_strand_id
1 'polypeptide(L)' 'MVAILASIEHLRQKMHELVEVYGIGSHQALIASQQLDAELNAYYTLQRNVEKIAS' A
#
# COMPACT_ATOMS: atom_id res chain seq x y z
N MET A 1 13.04 0.78 -4.48
CA MET A 1 11.84 1.31 -5.18
C MET A 1 11.03 0.22 -5.89
N VAL A 2 11.63 -0.65 -6.71
CA VAL A 2 10.88 -1.74 -7.37
C VAL A 2 10.18 -2.68 -6.38
N ALA A 3 10.86 -3.06 -5.29
CA ALA A 3 10.28 -3.95 -4.27
C ALA A 3 9.07 -3.34 -3.53
N ILE A 4 9.10 -2.05 -3.22
CA ILE A 4 7.98 -1.38 -2.51
C ILE A 4 6.77 -1.19 -3.43
N LEU A 5 6.99 -0.92 -4.72
CA LEU A 5 5.90 -0.88 -5.70
C LEU A 5 5.23 -2.24 -5.90
N ALA A 6 6.01 -3.33 -5.89
CA ALA A 6 5.47 -4.69 -5.93
C ALA A 6 4.66 -5.02 -4.66
N SER A 7 5.13 -4.58 -3.49
CA SER A 7 4.41 -4.72 -2.21
C SER A 7 3.06 -3.99 -2.24
N ILE A 8 3.06 -2.74 -2.72
CA ILE A 8 1.84 -1.93 -2.90
C ILE A 8 0.85 -2.62 -3.84
N GLU A 9 1.30 -3.12 -4.99
CA GLU A 9 0.42 -3.81 -5.94
C GLU A 9 -0.16 -5.10 -5.36
N HIS A 10 0.65 -5.88 -4.65
CA HIS A 10 0.17 -7.08 -3.96
C HIS A 10 -0.92 -6.76 -2.93
N LEU A 11 -0.70 -5.73 -2.10
CA LEU A 11 -1.67 -5.31 -1.09
C LEU A 11 -2.94 -4.73 -1.72
N ARG A 12 -2.83 -4.01 -2.84
CA ARG A 12 -3.98 -3.51 -3.60
C ARG A 12 -4.85 -4.67 -4.10
N GLN A 13 -4.24 -5.70 -4.70
CA GLN A 13 -4.97 -6.89 -5.16
C GLN A 13 -5.64 -7.62 -4.00
N LYS A 14 -4.90 -7.86 -2.91
CA LYS A 14 -5.43 -8.48 -1.69
C LYS A 14 -6.61 -7.68 -1.09
N MET A 15 -6.53 -6.35 -1.08
CA MET A 15 -7.63 -5.52 -0.61
C MET A 15 -8.88 -5.71 -1.49
N HIS A 16 -8.73 -5.74 -2.81
CA HIS A 16 -9.85 -6.02 -3.73
C HIS A 16 -10.48 -7.38 -3.45
N GLU A 17 -9.69 -8.44 -3.32
CA GLU A 17 -10.18 -9.79 -3.00
C GLU A 17 -10.97 -9.79 -1.68
N LEU A 18 -10.44 -9.14 -0.64
CA LEU A 18 -11.11 -9.07 0.66
C LEU A 18 -12.40 -8.25 0.63
N VAL A 19 -12.43 -7.17 -0.17
CA VAL A 19 -13.64 -6.37 -0.38
C VAL A 19 -14.71 -7.18 -1.12
N GLU A 20 -14.33 -7.97 -2.12
CA GLU A 20 -15.27 -8.84 -2.84
C GLU A 20 -15.84 -9.94 -1.95
N VAL A 21 -15.02 -10.56 -1.10
CA VAL A 21 -15.44 -11.69 -0.24
C VAL A 21 -16.19 -11.22 1.01
N TYR A 22 -15.69 -10.19 1.69
CA TYR A 22 -16.16 -9.78 3.01
C TYR A 22 -16.89 -8.43 3.03
N GLY A 23 -16.81 -7.66 1.95
CA GLY A 23 -17.32 -6.30 1.87
C GLY A 23 -16.33 -5.25 2.38
N ILE A 24 -16.50 -4.01 1.90
CA ILE A 24 -15.60 -2.89 2.18
C ILE A 24 -15.57 -2.48 3.66
N GLY A 25 -16.66 -2.69 4.39
CA GLY A 25 -16.75 -2.40 5.83
C GLY A 25 -16.24 -3.53 6.73
N SER A 26 -15.72 -4.62 6.16
CA SER A 26 -15.22 -5.74 6.96
C SER A 26 -13.92 -5.40 7.66
N HIS A 27 -13.67 -6.09 8.78
CA HIS A 27 -12.41 -5.96 9.51
C HIS A 27 -11.21 -6.36 8.64
N GLN A 28 -11.39 -7.36 7.77
CA GLN A 28 -10.37 -7.84 6.84
C GLN A 28 -10.00 -6.77 5.79
N ALA A 29 -11.01 -6.14 5.18
CA ALA A 29 -10.80 -5.05 4.24
C ALA A 29 -10.11 -3.84 4.93
N LEU A 30 -10.50 -3.54 6.17
CA LEU A 30 -9.87 -2.48 6.96
C LEU A 30 -8.38 -2.76 7.23
N ILE A 31 -8.03 -3.98 7.66
CA ILE A 31 -6.63 -4.36 7.89
C ILE A 31 -5.81 -4.23 6.60
N ALA A 32 -6.34 -4.73 5.48
CA ALA A 32 -5.64 -4.64 4.21
C ALA A 32 -5.45 -3.19 3.74
N SER A 33 -6.46 -2.32 3.93
CA SER A 33 -6.35 -0.89 3.67
C SER A 33 -5.24 -0.25 4.50
N GLN A 34 -5.17 -0.54 5.80
CA GLN A 34 -4.12 0.01 6.67
C GLN A 34 -2.72 -0.45 6.29
N GLN A 35 -2.57 -1.71 5.85
CA GLN A 35 -1.31 -2.23 5.34
C GLN A 35 -0.90 -1.52 4.05
N LEU A 36 -1.85 -1.34 3.12
CA LEU A 36 -1.62 -0.61 1.87
C LEU A 36 -1.19 0.84 2.13
N ASP A 37 -1.87 1.53 3.04
CA ASP A 37 -1.53 2.91 3.42
C ASP A 37 -0.12 3.02 4.01
N ALA A 38 0.29 2.05 4.83
CA ALA A 38 1.64 2.02 5.41
C ALA A 38 2.73 1.93 4.32
N GLU A 39 2.54 1.06 3.34
CA GLU A 39 3.48 0.89 2.22
C GLU A 39 3.50 2.10 1.28
N LEU A 40 2.34 2.71 1.00
CA LEU A 40 2.25 3.96 0.24
C LEU A 40 3.01 5.08 0.94
N ASN A 41 2.83 5.23 2.25
CA ASN A 41 3.56 6.22 3.04
C ASN A 41 5.07 6.00 3.00
N ALA A 42 5.53 4.75 3.16
CA ALA A 42 6.94 4.39 3.05
C ALA A 42 7.50 4.71 1.65
N TYR A 43 6.73 4.48 0.59
CA TYR A 43 7.11 4.86 -0.77
C TYR A 43 7.29 6.38 -0.91
N TYR A 44 6.32 7.17 -0.45
CA TYR A 44 6.41 8.63 -0.53
C TYR A 44 7.58 9.19 0.30
N THR A 45 7.87 8.61 1.46
CA THR A 45 9.05 8.98 2.25
C THR A 45 10.34 8.70 1.48
N LEU A 46 10.48 7.51 0.88
CA LEU A 46 11.65 7.17 0.08
C LEU A 46 11.80 8.09 -1.13
N GLN A 47 10.72 8.33 -1.87
CA GLN A 47 10.73 9.21 -3.04
C GLN A 47 11.19 10.63 -2.65
N ARG A 48 10.59 11.22 -1.61
CA ARG A 48 10.95 12.56 -1.14
C ARG A 48 12.42 12.64 -0.71
N ASN A 49 12.95 11.58 -0.11
CA ASN A 49 14.36 11.54 0.29
C ASN A 49 15.29 11.47 -0.92
N VAL A 50 14.94 10.72 -1.96
CA VAL A 50 15.70 10.67 -3.22
C VAL A 50 15.68 12.04 -3.91
N GLU A 51 14.52 12.69 -4.00
CA GLU A 51 14.39 14.03 -4.59
C GLU A 51 15.26 15.07 -3.86
N LYS A 52 15.31 15.02 -2.52
CA LYS A 52 16.19 15.88 -1.70
C LYS A 52 17.68 15.65 -1.92
N ILE A 53 18.10 14.42 -2.25
CA ILE A 53 19.51 14.10 -2.52
C ILE A 53 19.89 14.53 -3.95
N ALA A 54 18.93 14.48 -4.87
CA ALA A 54 19.13 14.83 -6.28
C ALA A 54 19.04 16.33 -6.57
N SER A 55 18.68 17.15 -5.57
CA SER A 55 18.63 18.63 -5.63
C SER A 55 19.87 19.27 -5.05
#